data_AF-I9L6Z3-F1
#
_entry.id   AF-I9L6Z3-F1
#
_cell.length_a   1.000
_cell.length_b   1.000
_cell.length_c   1.000
_cell.angle_alpha   90.00
_cell.angle_beta   90.00
_cell.angle_gamma   90.00
#
_symmetry.space_group_name_H-M   'P 1'
#
loop_
_entity.id
_entity.type
_entity.pdbx_description
1 polymer ?
#
loop_
_entity_poly.entity_id
_entity_poly.type
_entity_poly.pdbx_seq_one_letter_code
_entity_poly.pdbx_strand_id
1 'polypeptide(L)'
;IGRPLLYYTGQEDRPDDYVEAIEALTAQLPKVENQEAIVFMGHGGVHPANTAYAALQMKMEEAGLNHIFVYTVEGFPPLESVIAKLKNGYQESNIDAIYAGCW
;
A
#
# COMPACT_ATOMS: atom_id res chain seq x y z
N ILE A 1 -10.85 -22.16 10.72
CA ILE A 1 -9.57 -21.43 10.55
C ILE A 1 -9.65 -20.71 9.21
N GLY A 2 -9.44 -19.39 9.19
CA GLY A 2 -9.46 -18.57 7.98
C GLY A 2 -8.05 -18.23 7.48
N ARG A 3 -7.92 -17.91 6.20
CA ARG A 3 -6.65 -17.42 5.64
C ARG A 3 -6.49 -15.91 5.89
N PRO A 4 -5.25 -15.39 5.95
CA PRO A 4 -4.99 -13.94 6.01
C PRO A 4 -5.58 -13.19 4.82
N LEU A 5 -5.76 -11.87 4.98
CA LEU A 5 -6.31 -11.00 3.94
C LEU A 5 -5.46 -10.98 2.67
N LEU A 6 -4.13 -10.90 2.79
CA LEU A 6 -3.20 -10.87 1.67
C LEU A 6 -2.45 -12.21 1.62
N TYR A 7 -3.00 -13.19 0.89
CA TYR A 7 -2.44 -14.54 0.88
C TYR A 7 -2.07 -15.01 -0.53
N TYR A 8 -3.02 -15.08 -1.45
CA TYR A 8 -2.77 -15.44 -2.84
C TYR A 8 -2.53 -14.20 -3.69
N THR A 9 -1.60 -14.29 -4.65
CA THR A 9 -1.26 -13.19 -5.57
C THR A 9 -1.73 -13.47 -7.00
N GLY A 10 -2.79 -14.29 -7.15
CA GLY A 10 -3.34 -14.67 -8.46
C GLY A 10 -2.57 -15.77 -9.20
N GLN A 11 -1.94 -16.71 -8.48
CA GLN A 11 -1.25 -17.83 -9.11
C GLN A 11 -2.20 -18.97 -9.50
N GLU A 12 -2.04 -19.53 -10.70
CA GLU A 12 -2.87 -20.64 -11.21
C GLU A 12 -4.37 -20.30 -11.14
N ASP A 13 -5.19 -21.17 -10.56
CA ASP A 13 -6.64 -20.99 -10.38
C ASP A 13 -7.00 -20.33 -9.02
N ARG A 14 -6.02 -19.72 -8.33
CA ARG A 14 -6.24 -19.04 -7.04
C ARG A 14 -6.63 -17.58 -7.27
N PRO A 15 -7.44 -16.99 -6.37
CA PRO A 15 -7.77 -15.57 -6.46
C PRO A 15 -6.53 -14.70 -6.26
N ASP A 16 -6.61 -13.46 -6.71
CA ASP A 16 -5.62 -12.45 -6.37
C ASP A 16 -6.16 -11.60 -5.22
N ASP A 17 -5.87 -12.04 -4.00
CA ASP A 17 -6.36 -11.38 -2.78
C ASP A 17 -5.86 -9.91 -2.69
N TYR A 18 -4.74 -9.59 -3.34
CA TYR A 18 -4.18 -8.23 -3.38
C TYR A 18 -5.02 -7.32 -4.24
N VAL A 19 -5.44 -7.78 -5.42
CA VAL A 19 -6.29 -6.99 -6.32
C VAL A 19 -7.64 -6.75 -5.67
N GLU A 20 -8.26 -7.79 -5.10
CA GLU A 20 -9.53 -7.66 -4.37
C GLU A 20 -9.42 -6.67 -3.20
N ALA A 21 -8.31 -6.73 -2.44
CA ALA A 21 -8.07 -5.79 -1.36
C ALA A 21 -7.86 -4.35 -1.86
N ILE A 22 -7.13 -4.15 -2.96
CA ILE A 22 -6.92 -2.83 -3.57
C ILE A 22 -8.24 -2.23 -4.03
N GLU A 23 -9.09 -3.01 -4.70
CA GLU A 23 -10.43 -2.57 -5.12
C GLU A 23 -11.29 -2.16 -3.92
N ALA A 24 -11.32 -2.99 -2.86
CA ALA A 24 -12.07 -2.70 -1.65
C ALA A 24 -11.54 -1.46 -0.90
N LEU A 25 -10.21 -1.25 -0.88
CA LEU A 25 -9.58 -0.09 -0.26
C LEU A 25 -9.88 1.18 -1.05
N THR A 26 -9.65 1.18 -2.36
CA THR A 26 -9.85 2.34 -3.22
C THR A 26 -11.28 2.85 -3.23
N ALA A 27 -12.27 1.96 -3.07
CA ALA A 27 -13.68 2.35 -2.92
C ALA A 27 -13.96 3.20 -1.66
N GLN A 28 -13.07 3.17 -0.66
CA GLN A 28 -13.22 3.86 0.62
C GLN A 28 -12.31 5.11 0.73
N LEU A 29 -11.44 5.34 -0.26
CA LEU A 29 -10.53 6.48 -0.23
C LEU A 29 -11.26 7.78 -0.59
N PRO A 30 -10.85 8.91 0.03
CA PRO A 30 -11.31 10.22 -0.41
C PRO A 30 -10.87 10.44 -1.85
N LYS A 31 -11.64 11.28 -2.56
CA LYS A 31 -11.18 11.82 -3.83
C LYS A 31 -10.01 12.75 -3.54
N VAL A 32 -8.86 12.40 -4.09
CA VAL A 32 -7.66 13.24 -4.05
C VAL A 32 -7.60 14.09 -5.30
N GLU A 33 -7.18 15.34 -5.14
CA GLU A 33 -6.98 16.28 -6.23
C GLU A 33 -5.64 16.03 -6.96
N ASN A 34 -5.42 16.71 -8.08
CA ASN A 34 -4.16 16.60 -8.80
C ASN A 34 -2.99 16.98 -7.88
N GLN A 35 -1.95 16.13 -7.85
CA GLN A 35 -0.74 16.28 -7.04
C GLN A 35 -0.89 15.97 -5.54
N GLU A 36 -1.95 15.28 -5.13
CA GLU A 36 -2.05 14.71 -3.79
C GLU A 36 -1.61 13.23 -3.77
N ALA A 37 -0.96 12.83 -2.68
CA ALA A 37 -0.51 11.46 -2.45
C ALA A 37 -1.17 10.86 -1.22
N ILE A 38 -1.53 9.57 -1.30
CA ILE A 38 -2.05 8.78 -0.19
C ILE A 38 -0.96 7.86 0.32
N VAL A 39 -0.74 7.85 1.64
CA VAL A 39 0.27 6.98 2.26
C VAL A 39 -0.39 6.06 3.28
N PHE A 40 -0.40 4.76 3.01
CA PHE A 40 -0.81 3.71 3.93
C PHE A 40 0.33 3.28 4.85
N MET A 41 -0.01 3.03 6.12
CA MET A 41 0.90 2.57 7.15
C MET A 41 0.55 1.15 7.58
N GLY A 42 1.41 0.19 7.25
CA GLY A 42 1.40 -1.14 7.84
C GLY A 42 2.18 -1.17 9.17
N HIS A 43 1.89 -2.15 10.02
CA HIS A 43 2.70 -2.36 11.22
C HIS A 43 4.10 -2.88 10.83
N GLY A 44 4.14 -3.93 10.01
CA GLY A 44 5.38 -4.60 9.64
C GLY A 44 5.92 -5.53 10.71
N GLY A 45 7.09 -6.10 10.45
CA GLY A 45 7.81 -6.91 11.44
C GLY A 45 8.88 -7.80 10.83
N VAL A 46 9.51 -8.63 11.67
CA VAL A 46 10.55 -9.59 11.25
C VAL A 46 10.00 -10.84 10.56
N HIS A 47 8.68 -11.04 10.59
CA HIS A 47 8.05 -12.22 10.01
C HIS A 47 8.09 -12.17 8.47
N PRO A 48 8.31 -13.29 7.76
CA PRO A 48 8.34 -13.30 6.29
C PRO A 48 7.09 -12.72 5.61
N ALA A 49 5.94 -12.79 6.28
CA ALA A 49 4.69 -12.16 5.83
C ALA A 49 4.80 -10.63 5.63
N ASN A 50 5.82 -9.97 6.21
CA ASN A 50 6.10 -8.55 5.97
C ASN A 50 6.30 -8.25 4.47
N THR A 51 6.76 -9.22 3.68
CA THR A 51 6.91 -9.07 2.22
C THR A 51 5.59 -8.75 1.52
N ALA A 52 4.44 -9.05 2.14
CA ALA A 52 3.13 -8.70 1.61
C ALA A 52 2.96 -7.18 1.41
N TYR A 53 3.55 -6.33 2.26
CA TYR A 53 3.44 -4.87 2.09
C TYR A 53 4.16 -4.39 0.83
N ALA A 54 5.32 -4.96 0.51
CA ALA A 54 6.04 -4.66 -0.73
C ALA A 54 5.30 -5.19 -1.97
N ALA A 55 4.73 -6.40 -1.88
CA ALA A 55 3.89 -6.96 -2.95
C ALA A 55 2.64 -6.10 -3.20
N LEU A 56 2.00 -5.61 -2.13
CA LEU A 56 0.85 -4.72 -2.21
C LEU A 56 1.21 -3.41 -2.92
N GLN A 57 2.35 -2.79 -2.58
CA GLN A 57 2.82 -1.59 -3.27
C GLN A 57 3.01 -1.84 -4.78
N MET A 58 3.63 -2.96 -5.17
CA MET A 58 3.85 -3.29 -6.58
C MET A 58 2.52 -3.48 -7.32
N LYS A 59 1.56 -4.19 -6.72
CA LYS A 59 0.22 -4.39 -7.30
C LYS A 59 -0.54 -3.07 -7.46
N MET A 60 -0.39 -2.13 -6.51
CA MET A 60 -0.96 -0.79 -6.64
C MET A 60 -0.34 0.00 -7.80
N GLU A 61 1.00 -0.05 -7.96
CA GLU A 61 1.72 0.57 -9.09
C GLU A 61 1.26 -0.04 -10.44
N GLU A 62 1.13 -1.37 -10.52
CA GLU A 62 0.61 -2.09 -11.70
C GLU A 62 -0.83 -1.71 -12.04
N ALA A 63 -1.67 -1.46 -11.03
CA ALA A 63 -3.03 -0.97 -11.19
C ALA A 63 -3.13 0.51 -11.59
N GLY A 64 -1.99 1.20 -11.78
CA GLY A 64 -1.93 2.61 -12.14
C GLY A 64 -2.15 3.57 -10.96
N LEU A 65 -2.18 3.07 -9.73
CA LEU A 65 -2.38 3.85 -8.50
C LEU A 65 -1.05 4.44 -8.00
N ASN A 66 -0.32 5.12 -8.89
CA ASN A 66 1.02 5.65 -8.63
C ASN A 66 1.08 6.80 -7.59
N HIS A 67 -0.08 7.27 -7.13
CA HIS A 67 -0.22 8.26 -6.08
C HIS A 67 -0.46 7.63 -4.70
N ILE A 68 -0.49 6.29 -4.62
CA ILE A 68 -0.68 5.55 -3.37
C ILE A 68 0.62 4.86 -3.00
N PHE A 69 1.03 5.05 -1.75
CA PHE A 69 2.25 4.52 -1.18
C PHE A 69 1.96 3.66 0.04
N VAL A 70 2.79 2.64 0.28
CA VAL A 70 2.74 1.78 1.46
C VAL A 70 4.08 1.83 2.16
N TYR A 71 4.08 2.11 3.46
CA TYR A 71 5.24 1.90 4.34
C TYR A 71 4.86 1.04 5.53
N THR A 72 5.86 0.54 6.24
CA THR A 72 5.72 -0.18 7.50
C THR A 72 6.48 0.50 8.60
N VAL A 73 5.96 0.47 9.83
CA VAL A 73 6.65 1.01 11.02
C VAL A 73 7.86 0.15 11.39
N GLU A 74 7.70 -1.17 11.36
CA GLU A 74 8.69 -2.13 11.86
C GLU A 74 9.20 -3.08 10.76
N GLY A 75 9.46 -2.59 9.56
CA GLY A 75 9.92 -3.45 8.47
C GLY A 75 10.23 -2.73 7.17
N PHE A 76 9.91 -3.41 6.07
CA PHE A 76 10.05 -2.89 4.71
C PHE A 76 8.69 -2.86 3.99
N PRO A 77 8.39 -1.81 3.19
CA PRO A 77 9.20 -0.61 2.93
C PRO A 77 9.23 0.37 4.12
N PRO A 78 10.38 1.00 4.45
CA PRO A 78 10.45 1.96 5.55
C PRO A 78 9.91 3.34 5.11
N LEU A 79 9.46 4.15 6.08
CA LEU A 79 8.86 5.46 5.83
C LEU A 79 9.78 6.38 5.02
N GLU A 80 11.09 6.34 5.26
CA GLU A 80 12.09 7.16 4.57
C GLU A 80 12.11 6.91 3.06
N SER A 81 11.83 5.66 2.64
CA SER A 81 11.74 5.31 1.21
C SER A 81 10.54 5.98 0.56
N VAL A 82 9.40 6.04 1.27
CA VAL A 82 8.20 6.73 0.78
C VAL A 82 8.44 8.24 0.74
N ILE A 83 9.03 8.83 1.79
CA ILE A 83 9.37 10.27 1.81
C ILE A 83 10.29 10.64 0.64
N ALA A 84 11.30 9.81 0.34
CA ALA A 84 12.19 10.04 -0.80
C ALA A 84 11.44 9.99 -2.15
N LYS A 85 10.51 9.04 -2.32
CA LYS A 85 9.63 8.99 -3.52
C LYS A 85 8.77 10.25 -3.62
N LEU A 86 8.15 10.68 -2.51
CA LEU A 86 7.28 11.85 -2.47
C LEU A 86 8.02 13.13 -2.84
N LYS A 87 9.21 13.36 -2.28
CA LYS A 87 10.02 14.57 -2.57
C LYS A 87 10.42 14.72 -4.04
N ASN A 88 10.45 13.63 -4.81
CA ASN A 88 10.78 13.66 -6.23
C ASN A 88 9.58 14.00 -7.14
N GLY A 89 8.35 13.91 -6.64
CA GLY A 89 7.14 14.04 -7.47
C GLY A 89 6.03 14.92 -6.88
N TYR A 90 6.09 15.27 -5.60
CA TYR A 90 5.04 15.94 -4.86
C TYR A 90 5.59 17.14 -4.08
N GLN A 91 4.77 18.19 -3.97
CA GLN A 91 5.02 19.28 -3.03
C GLN A 91 4.62 18.84 -1.62
N GLU A 92 5.40 19.19 -0.60
CA GLU A 92 5.18 18.73 0.78
C GLU A 92 3.80 19.12 1.34
N SER A 93 3.21 20.22 0.85
CA SER A 93 1.86 20.68 1.20
C SER A 93 0.73 19.81 0.69
N ASN A 94 1.00 18.85 -0.20
CA ASN A 94 -0.02 18.05 -0.88
C ASN A 94 0.09 16.56 -0.50
N ILE A 95 0.65 16.26 0.67
CA ILE A 95 0.78 14.88 1.15
C ILE A 95 -0.32 14.64 2.18
N ASP A 96 -1.35 13.88 1.79
CA ASP A 96 -2.41 13.45 2.69
C ASP A 96 -2.10 12.04 3.23
N ALA A 97 -1.67 11.99 4.48
CA ALA A 97 -1.46 10.72 5.18
C ALA A 97 -2.80 10.13 5.59
N ILE A 98 -3.32 9.18 4.81
CA ILE A 98 -4.47 8.37 5.20
C ILE A 98 -3.97 7.17 5.99
N TYR A 99 -4.10 7.27 7.31
CA TYR A 99 -3.84 6.18 8.23
C TYR A 99 -4.93 5.10 8.09
N ALA A 100 -4.81 4.21 7.11
CA ALA A 100 -5.49 2.92 7.19
C ALA A 100 -4.81 2.12 8.29
N GLY A 101 -5.51 1.94 9.41
CA GLY A 101 -4.99 1.49 10.69
C GLY A 101 -4.23 0.16 10.67
N CYS A 102 -3.54 -0.11 11.78
CA CYS A 102 -2.83 -1.36 12.05
C CYS A 102 -3.66 -2.60 11.64
N TRP A 103 -3.16 -3.33 10.66
CA TRP A 103 -3.51 -4.72 10.36
C TRP A 103 -2.35 -5.62 10.76
#